data_AF-A0A819BXL6-F1
#
_entry.id   AF-A0A819BXL6-F1
#
_cell.length_a   1.000
_cell.length_b   1.000
_cell.length_c   1.000
_cell.angle_alpha   90.00
_cell.angle_beta   90.00
_cell.angle_gamma   90.00
#
_symmetry.space_group_name_H-M   'P 1'
#
loop_
_entity.id
_entity.type
_entity.pdbx_description
1 polymer ?
#
loop_
_entity_poly.entity_id
_entity_poly.type
_entity_poly.pdbx_seq_one_letter_code
_entity_poly.pdbx_strand_id
1 'polypeptide(L)'
;MVYTTDNAIPNRMSVIEEEEILTNESELLPITKSNWYKEIHWSQAIFLCIEPFIALYGISTTSVIWQTVAFALFWYSLTGLGITAGYHRLLAHRSYEACLGLRYASVTLAAGAFQGSALW
;
A
#
# COMPACT_ATOMS: atom_id res chain seq x y z
N MET A 1 16.85 -7.68 1.91
CA MET A 1 16.74 -9.05 2.45
C MET A 1 15.39 -9.64 2.07
N VAL A 2 15.01 -9.45 0.81
CA VAL A 2 14.57 -10.58 -0.01
C VAL A 2 15.84 -11.42 -0.20
N TYR A 3 15.74 -12.70 0.09
CA TYR A 3 16.81 -13.65 -0.13
C TYR A 3 17.09 -13.70 -1.63
N THR A 4 18.33 -13.42 -2.02
CA THR A 4 18.80 -13.63 -3.38
C THR A 4 19.26 -15.08 -3.51
N THR A 5 18.36 -15.94 -3.97
CA THR A 5 18.63 -17.20 -4.65
C THR A 5 17.47 -17.29 -5.64
N ASP A 6 17.57 -16.87 -6.89
CA ASP A 6 18.51 -17.34 -7.91
C ASP A 6 18.56 -16.35 -9.07
N ASN A 7 19.77 -15.99 -9.53
CA ASN A 7 19.97 -15.40 -10.87
C ASN A 7 19.95 -16.50 -11.94
N ALA A 8 18.96 -17.39 -11.90
CA ALA A 8 18.75 -18.34 -12.99
C ALA A 8 18.08 -17.58 -14.14
N ILE A 9 18.64 -17.68 -15.35
CA ILE A 9 17.90 -17.32 -16.57
C ILE A 9 16.62 -18.17 -16.53
N PRO A 10 15.42 -17.57 -16.46
CA PRO A 10 14.19 -18.34 -16.36
C PRO A 10 14.12 -19.27 -17.57
N ASN A 11 13.80 -20.55 -17.33
CA ASN A 11 13.66 -21.50 -18.42
C ASN A 11 12.56 -20.99 -19.34
N ARG A 12 12.74 -21.13 -20.66
CA ARG A 12 11.75 -20.72 -21.67
C ARG A 12 10.32 -21.19 -21.30
N MET A 13 10.19 -22.36 -20.69
CA MET A 13 8.89 -22.86 -20.21
C MET A 13 8.29 -22.00 -19.08
N SER A 14 9.07 -21.58 -18.09
CA SER A 14 8.56 -20.74 -16.99
C SER A 14 8.24 -19.33 -17.45
N VAL A 15 8.98 -18.81 -18.45
CA VAL A 15 8.64 -17.52 -19.08
C VAL A 15 7.34 -17.62 -19.85
N ILE A 16 7.10 -18.73 -20.57
CA ILE A 16 5.85 -18.95 -21.31
C ILE A 16 4.68 -19.13 -20.34
N GLU A 17 4.85 -19.87 -19.25
CA GLU A 17 3.80 -20.00 -18.21
C GLU A 17 3.48 -18.63 -17.58
N GLU A 18 4.48 -17.81 -17.28
CA GLU A 18 4.27 -16.46 -16.73
C GLU A 18 3.62 -15.53 -17.76
N GLU A 19 4.01 -15.58 -19.04
CA GLU A 19 3.42 -14.81 -20.14
C GLU A 19 1.98 -15.28 -20.46
N GLU A 20 1.70 -16.59 -20.40
CA GLU A 20 0.35 -17.16 -20.54
C GLU A 20 -0.54 -16.78 -19.36
N ILE A 21 -0.01 -16.77 -18.13
CA ILE A 21 -0.74 -16.28 -16.94
C ILE A 21 -1.03 -14.79 -17.09
N LEU A 22 -0.06 -13.96 -17.47
CA LEU A 22 -0.23 -12.51 -17.64
C LEU A 22 -1.19 -12.14 -18.78
N THR A 23 -1.30 -12.98 -19.81
CA THR A 23 -2.27 -12.80 -20.91
C THR A 23 -3.65 -13.40 -20.61
N ASN A 24 -3.73 -14.37 -19.70
CA ASN A 24 -4.98 -15.03 -19.27
C ASN A 24 -5.57 -14.46 -17.98
N GLU A 25 -4.87 -13.56 -17.28
CA GLU A 25 -5.44 -12.67 -16.28
C GLU A 25 -6.42 -11.70 -16.96
N SER A 26 -7.63 -12.23 -17.21
CA SER A 26 -8.83 -11.60 -17.77
C SER A 26 -8.64 -10.20 -18.33
N GLU A 27 -8.72 -10.04 -19.65
CA GLU A 27 -8.95 -8.73 -20.27
C GLU A 27 -10.11 -8.03 -19.54
N LEU A 28 -9.79 -7.08 -18.66
CA LEU A 28 -10.79 -6.37 -17.88
C LEU A 28 -11.73 -5.70 -18.87
N LEU A 29 -13.01 -6.07 -18.82
CA LEU A 29 -14.00 -5.54 -19.75
C LEU A 29 -13.94 -4.01 -19.70
N PRO A 30 -13.98 -3.31 -20.85
CA PRO A 30 -13.84 -1.87 -20.87
C PRO A 30 -14.90 -1.22 -19.98
N ILE A 31 -14.45 -0.30 -19.13
CA ILE A 31 -15.31 0.41 -18.17
C ILE A 31 -16.45 1.09 -18.94
N THR A 32 -17.66 0.57 -18.74
CA THR A 32 -18.89 1.07 -19.36
C THR A 32 -19.82 1.63 -18.28
N LYS A 33 -20.74 2.53 -18.63
CA LYS A 33 -21.75 3.09 -17.70
C LYS A 33 -22.60 2.03 -16.98
N SER A 34 -22.72 0.82 -17.53
CA SER A 34 -23.44 -0.30 -16.92
C SER A 34 -22.55 -1.19 -16.03
N ASN A 35 -21.22 -1.06 -16.09
CA ASN A 35 -20.28 -1.96 -15.41
C ASN A 35 -19.29 -1.26 -14.46
N TRP A 36 -19.20 0.07 -14.49
CA TRP A 36 -18.24 0.85 -13.69
C TRP A 36 -18.25 0.51 -12.20
N TYR A 37 -19.42 0.17 -11.63
CA TYR A 37 -19.55 -0.16 -10.22
C TYR A 37 -19.00 -1.55 -9.87
N LYS A 38 -18.79 -2.44 -10.85
CA LYS A 38 -18.20 -3.77 -10.62
C LYS A 38 -16.68 -3.75 -10.58
N GLU A 39 -16.07 -2.77 -11.25
CA GLU A 39 -14.63 -2.56 -11.28
C GLU A 39 -14.11 -1.84 -10.02
N ILE A 40 -15.01 -1.44 -9.11
CA ILE A 40 -14.64 -0.79 -7.86
C ILE A 40 -14.20 -1.85 -6.86
N HIS A 41 -13.01 -1.66 -6.30
CA HIS A 41 -12.54 -2.36 -5.11
C HIS A 41 -13.32 -1.87 -3.88
N TRP A 42 -14.52 -2.42 -3.69
CA TRP A 42 -15.48 -1.94 -2.69
C TRP A 42 -14.94 -1.96 -1.26
N SER A 43 -14.06 -2.90 -0.91
CA SER A 43 -13.47 -2.95 0.44
C SER A 43 -12.66 -1.68 0.75
N GLN A 44 -11.82 -1.24 -0.18
CA GLN A 44 -10.99 -0.04 -0.07
C GLN A 44 -11.85 1.22 -0.21
N ALA A 45 -12.84 1.21 -1.11
CA ALA A 45 -13.73 2.33 -1.31
C ALA A 45 -14.57 2.60 -0.04
N ILE A 46 -15.10 1.56 0.59
CA ILE A 46 -15.88 1.68 1.83
C ILE A 46 -15.00 2.19 2.96
N PHE A 47 -13.79 1.65 3.11
CA PHE A 47 -12.81 2.13 4.10
C PHE A 47 -12.60 3.63 3.91
N LEU A 48 -12.03 4.05 2.77
CA LEU A 48 -11.73 5.46 2.45
C LEU A 48 -12.91 6.42 2.61
N CYS A 49 -14.13 5.95 2.31
CA CYS A 49 -15.33 6.76 2.48
C CYS A 49 -15.74 6.90 3.94
N ILE A 50 -15.56 5.87 4.78
CA ILE A 50 -16.02 5.87 6.18
C ILE A 50 -15.10 6.69 7.10
N GLU A 51 -13.78 6.67 6.90
CA GLU A 51 -12.83 7.40 7.76
C GLU A 51 -13.18 8.89 7.99
N PRO A 52 -13.53 9.71 6.98
CA PRO A 52 -13.86 11.12 7.22
C PRO A 52 -15.13 11.30 8.06
N PHE A 53 -16.11 10.39 7.97
CA PHE A 53 -17.30 10.45 8.82
C PHE A 53 -16.98 10.10 10.27
N ILE A 54 -16.13 9.10 10.50
CA ILE A 54 -15.63 8.77 11.84
C ILE A 54 -14.85 9.95 12.43
N ALA A 55 -13.99 10.60 11.64
CA ALA A 55 -13.24 11.77 12.08
C ALA A 55 -14.16 12.94 12.47
N LEU A 56 -15.18 13.23 11.66
CA LEU A 56 -16.15 14.29 11.94
C LEU A 56 -16.97 13.99 13.21
N TYR A 57 -17.41 12.74 13.37
CA TYR A 57 -18.08 12.28 14.59
C TYR A 57 -17.16 12.40 15.82
N GLY A 58 -15.88 12.02 15.70
CA GLY A 58 -14.90 12.13 16.79
C GLY A 58 -14.67 13.58 17.22
N ILE A 59 -14.50 14.50 16.27
CA ILE A 59 -14.30 15.93 16.54
C ILE A 59 -15.51 16.55 17.26
N SER A 60 -16.73 16.15 16.89
CA SER A 60 -17.96 16.70 17.47
C SER A 60 -18.30 16.15 18.87
N THR A 61 -17.82 14.94 19.20
CA THR A 61 -18.20 14.24 20.44
C THR A 61 -17.09 14.17 21.48
N THR A 62 -15.82 14.27 21.07
CA THR A 62 -14.66 14.04 21.94
C THR A 62 -13.96 15.35 22.28
N SER A 63 -13.64 15.52 23.56
CA SER A 63 -12.79 16.65 23.98
C SER A 63 -11.36 16.45 23.49
N VAL A 64 -10.86 17.41 22.72
CA VAL A 64 -9.49 17.38 22.18
C VAL A 64 -8.52 17.84 23.26
N ILE A 65 -7.57 16.99 23.62
CA ILE A 65 -6.45 17.33 24.50
C ILE A 65 -5.18 17.47 23.67
N TRP A 66 -4.24 18.31 24.10
CA TRP A 66 -3.06 18.60 23.28
C TRP A 66 -2.19 17.35 23.02
N GLN A 67 -2.18 16.39 23.96
CA GLN A 67 -1.41 15.16 23.85
C GLN A 67 -1.87 14.29 22.67
N THR A 68 -3.18 14.21 22.42
CA THR A 68 -3.72 13.44 21.30
C THR A 68 -3.42 14.12 19.98
N VAL A 69 -3.46 15.45 19.93
CA VAL A 69 -3.05 16.23 18.73
C VAL A 69 -1.57 16.03 18.43
N ALA A 70 -0.71 16.14 19.45
CA ALA A 70 0.73 15.93 19.28
C ALA A 70 1.05 14.51 18.80
N PHE A 71 0.41 13.50 19.39
CA PHE A 71 0.55 12.12 18.94
C PHE A 71 0.05 11.92 17.52
N ALA A 72 -1.11 12.49 17.16
CA ALA A 72 -1.67 12.37 15.81
C ALA A 72 -0.73 12.96 14.75
N LEU A 73 -0.18 14.15 14.99
CA LEU A 73 0.78 14.79 14.08
C LEU A 73 2.09 14.00 13.97
N PHE A 74 2.60 13.51 15.10
CA PHE A 74 3.78 12.66 15.13
C PHE A 74 3.58 11.36 14.34
N TRP A 75 2.48 10.66 14.61
CA TRP A 75 2.15 9.41 13.93
C TRP A 75 1.88 9.61 12.44
N TYR A 76 1.13 10.65 12.07
CA TYR A 76 0.90 11.03 10.67
C TYR A 76 2.21 11.27 9.91
N SER A 77 3.16 11.96 10.55
CA SER A 77 4.47 12.22 9.95
C SER A 77 5.27 10.93 9.79
N LEU A 78 5.28 10.05 10.79
CA LEU A 78 5.99 8.77 10.72
C LEU A 78 5.43 7.83 9.65
N THR A 79 4.11 7.66 9.58
CA THR A 79 3.48 6.77 8.58
C THR A 79 3.60 7.36 7.17
N GLY A 80 3.48 8.68 7.01
CA GLY A 80 3.74 9.37 5.73
C GLY A 80 5.18 9.23 5.24
N LEU A 81 6.16 9.32 6.15
CA LEU A 81 7.56 9.00 5.86
C LEU A 81 7.74 7.51 5.57
N GLY A 82 7.03 6.62 6.26
CA GLY A 82 7.01 5.18 5.99
C GLY A 82 6.60 4.89 4.55
N ILE A 83 5.49 5.47 4.08
CA ILE A 83 5.06 5.32 2.68
C ILE A 83 6.11 5.87 1.71
N THR A 84 6.58 7.10 1.94
CA THR A 84 7.46 7.78 0.99
C THR A 84 8.87 7.18 0.94
N ALA A 85 9.49 6.96 2.09
CA ALA A 85 10.84 6.39 2.20
C ALA A 85 10.80 4.86 2.05
N GLY A 86 9.85 4.20 2.68
CA GLY A 86 9.69 2.73 2.69
C GLY A 86 9.06 2.18 1.41
N TYR A 87 7.73 2.23 1.30
CA TYR A 87 7.03 1.58 0.16
C TYR A 87 7.47 2.17 -1.18
N HIS A 88 7.52 3.50 -1.28
CA HIS A 88 7.77 4.18 -2.55
C HIS A 88 9.26 4.17 -2.95
N ARG A 89 10.16 4.76 -2.15
CA ARG A 89 11.58 4.88 -2.55
C ARG A 89 12.38 3.59 -2.35
N LEU A 90 12.19 2.87 -1.25
CA LEU A 90 12.98 1.68 -0.91
C LEU A 90 12.46 0.41 -1.58
N LEU A 91 11.14 0.21 -1.69
CA LEU A 91 10.56 -1.01 -2.28
C LEU A 91 10.22 -0.84 -3.76
N ALA A 92 9.43 0.16 -4.15
CA ALA A 92 8.98 0.34 -5.52
C ALA A 92 10.10 0.84 -6.46
N HIS A 93 10.86 1.86 -6.04
CA HIS A 93 11.90 2.46 -6.88
C HIS A 93 13.34 2.05 -6.58
N ARG A 94 13.58 1.27 -5.51
CA ARG A 94 14.93 0.82 -5.10
C ARG A 94 15.98 1.94 -5.11
N SER A 95 15.60 3.17 -4.73
CA SER A 95 16.46 4.36 -4.86
C SER A 95 17.62 4.38 -3.87
N TYR A 96 17.57 3.56 -2.81
CA TYR A 96 18.64 3.39 -1.84
C TYR A 96 18.55 2.03 -1.15
N GLU A 97 19.67 1.58 -0.59
CA GLU A 97 19.74 0.40 0.26
C GLU A 97 19.74 0.81 1.74
N ALA A 98 18.94 0.11 2.56
CA ALA A 98 18.81 0.38 3.98
C ALA A 98 19.32 -0.80 4.81
N CYS A 99 19.95 -0.51 5.96
CA CYS A 99 20.28 -1.55 6.93
C CYS A 99 19.01 -2.27 7.40
N LEU A 100 19.16 -3.51 7.87
CA LEU A 100 18.02 -4.39 8.15
C LEU A 100 16.99 -3.76 9.10
N GLY A 101 17.45 -3.10 10.17
CA GLY A 101 16.59 -2.43 11.14
C GLY A 101 15.78 -1.28 10.52
N LEU A 102 16.44 -0.39 9.78
CA LEU A 102 15.76 0.70 9.09
C LEU A 102 14.77 0.18 8.04
N ARG A 103 15.13 -0.90 7.34
CA ARG A 103 14.25 -1.52 6.34
C ARG A 103 12.95 -2.03 6.97
N TYR A 104 13.03 -2.74 8.10
CA TYR A 104 11.83 -3.19 8.80
C TYR A 104 11.06 -2.01 9.40
N ALA A 105 11.73 -1.06 10.04
CA ALA A 105 11.08 0.11 10.63
C ALA A 105 10.30 0.90 9.57
N SER A 106 10.90 1.22 8.43
CA SER A 106 10.22 1.97 7.36
C SER A 106 9.02 1.22 6.78
N VAL A 107 9.13 -0.09 6.56
CA VAL A 107 8.03 -0.92 6.02
C VAL A 107 6.90 -1.10 7.05
N THR A 108 7.21 -1.26 8.33
CA THR A 108 6.20 -1.32 9.41
C THR A 108 5.49 0.02 9.59
N LEU A 109 6.21 1.14 9.55
CA LEU A 109 5.61 2.47 9.60
C LEU A 109 4.72 2.73 8.37
N ALA A 110 5.14 2.27 7.19
CA ALA A 110 4.35 2.34 5.97
C ALA A 110 3.06 1.52 6.07
N ALA A 111 3.13 0.30 6.61
CA ALA A 111 1.96 -0.55 6.84
C ALA A 111 0.94 0.12 7.79
N GLY A 112 1.41 0.91 8.75
CA GLY A 112 0.56 1.71 9.64
C GLY A 112 -0.20 2.85 8.95
N ALA A 113 0.08 3.15 7.67
CA ALA A 113 -0.67 4.13 6.89
C ALA A 113 -1.94 3.56 6.22
N PHE A 114 -2.15 2.24 6.28
CA PHE A 114 -3.31 1.55 5.70
C PHE A 114 -3.55 1.80 4.19
N GLN A 115 -2.48 1.94 3.40
CA GLN A 115 -2.55 2.16 1.94
C GLN A 115 -2.40 0.87 1.11
N GLY A 116 -2.73 -0.29 1.70
CA GLY A 116 -2.52 -1.59 1.06
C GLY A 116 -1.15 -2.21 1.37
N SER A 117 -0.87 -3.34 0.72
CA SER A 117 0.39 -4.06 0.89
C SER A 117 1.50 -3.44 0.03
N ALA A 118 2.75 -3.69 0.39
CA ALA A 118 3.90 -3.21 -0.38
C ALA A 118 4.12 -3.91 -1.73
N LEU A 119 3.31 -4.93 -2.04
CA LEU A 119 3.41 -5.75 -3.25
C LEU A 119 2.51 -5.21 -4.38
N TRP A 120 1.60 -4.30 -4.04
CA TRP A 120 0.67 -3.67 -4.99
C TRP A 120 1.36 -2.52 -5.72
#